data_AF-A0A6L7WXZ9-F1
#
_entry.id   AF-A0A6L7WXZ9-F1
#
_cell.length_a   1.000
_cell.length_b   1.000
_cell.length_c   1.000
_cell.angle_alpha   90.00
_cell.angle_beta   90.00
_cell.angle_gamma   90.00
#
_symmetry.space_group_name_H-M   'P 1'
#
loop_
_entity.id
_entity.type
_entity.pdbx_description
1 polymer ?
#
loop_
_entity_poly.entity_id
_entity_poly.type
_entity_poly.pdbx_seq_one_letter_code
_entity_poly.pdbx_strand_id
1 'polypeptide(L)'
;LFAVGMVSMFIIGGLSGVMLGSPPIDAQVQDTYFVVAHLHYVLFGGTVFGLFGGIYHWFPKFTGRFMHDGWGKVHWLLMLIGFNLTFLPQHMLGIDGMPRRVHTYAADMGFDLWNMMSTVGSLMIGFSFLIFIINALRSIRHGEPSGSDPWDGGTLEWTIPSPPPVYNFAEIPVVDSRYPAWDIKRGGGHTGAVATAPEADAEADEPDIHMPNPSYWPIVMAAGMVLAACGLIFHQAFILLGAVLFAISLLGWIEEPAG
;
A
#
# COMPACT_ATOMS: atom_id res chain seq x y z
N LEU A 1 6.31 1.69 14.45
CA LEU A 1 5.12 0.96 14.94
C LEU A 1 4.58 -0.04 13.92
N PHE A 2 4.10 0.42 12.76
CA PHE A 2 3.56 -0.48 11.72
C PHE A 2 4.56 -1.53 11.22
N ALA A 3 5.83 -1.17 10.98
CA ALA A 3 6.86 -2.14 10.59
C ALA A 3 7.08 -3.24 11.64
N VAL A 4 7.09 -2.90 12.93
CA VAL A 4 7.18 -3.88 14.03
C VAL A 4 5.92 -4.74 14.06
N GLY A 5 4.73 -4.13 13.93
CA GLY A 5 3.47 -4.87 13.82
C GLY A 5 3.47 -5.86 12.66
N MET A 6 3.97 -5.44 11.49
CA MET A 6 4.12 -6.29 10.31
C MET A 6 4.98 -7.51 10.60
N VAL A 7 6.19 -7.31 11.14
CA VAL A 7 7.09 -8.42 11.50
C VAL A 7 6.43 -9.35 12.52
N SER A 8 5.83 -8.81 13.57
CA SER A 8 5.18 -9.61 14.62
C SER A 8 4.02 -10.46 14.08
N MET A 9 3.10 -9.86 13.32
CA MET A 9 1.95 -10.59 12.76
C MET A 9 2.40 -11.60 11.70
N PHE A 10 3.40 -11.25 10.88
CA PHE A 10 3.95 -12.16 9.88
C PHE A 10 4.64 -13.36 10.51
N ILE A 11 5.34 -13.21 11.63
CA ILE A 11 5.91 -14.33 12.38
C ILE A 11 4.81 -15.26 12.89
N ILE A 12 3.75 -14.73 13.50
CA ILE A 12 2.62 -15.54 13.98
C ILE A 12 1.97 -16.31 12.82
N GLY A 13 1.72 -15.63 11.69
CA GLY A 13 1.21 -16.27 10.48
C GLY A 13 2.16 -17.30 9.89
N GLY A 14 3.47 -17.03 9.90
CA GLY A 14 4.49 -17.95 9.43
C GLY A 14 4.51 -19.25 10.23
N LEU A 15 4.34 -19.17 11.55
CA LEU A 15 4.25 -20.36 12.42
C LEU A 15 3.05 -21.23 12.06
N SER A 16 1.86 -20.65 11.85
CA SER A 16 0.70 -21.43 11.39
C SER A 16 0.85 -21.94 9.96
N GLY A 17 1.62 -21.26 9.11
CA GLY A 17 1.95 -21.72 7.76
C GLY A 17 2.83 -22.96 7.75
N VAL A 18 3.82 -23.02 8.63
CA VAL A 18 4.64 -24.24 8.81
C VAL A 18 3.78 -25.42 9.26
N MET A 19 2.78 -25.18 10.11
CA MET A 19 1.81 -26.23 10.50
C MET A 19 1.01 -26.73 9.31
N LEU A 20 0.50 -25.84 8.46
CA LEU A 20 -0.23 -26.20 7.23
C LEU A 20 0.67 -26.88 6.18
N GLY A 21 1.98 -26.68 6.25
CA GLY A 21 2.93 -27.43 5.43
C GLY A 21 3.05 -28.92 5.79
N SER A 22 2.49 -29.34 6.92
CA SER A 22 2.48 -30.73 7.39
C SER A 22 1.21 -31.46 6.95
N PRO A 23 1.28 -32.47 6.05
CA PRO A 23 0.09 -33.15 5.54
C PRO A 23 -0.84 -33.75 6.61
N PRO A 24 -0.34 -34.35 7.72
CA PRO A 24 -1.22 -34.82 8.80
C PRO A 24 -2.01 -33.71 9.49
N ILE A 25 -1.40 -32.54 9.68
CA ILE A 25 -2.08 -31.40 10.32
C ILE A 25 -3.05 -30.77 9.31
N ASP A 26 -2.61 -30.55 8.08
CA ASP A 26 -3.45 -30.01 7.01
C ASP A 26 -4.70 -30.87 6.81
N ALA A 27 -4.58 -32.20 6.79
CA ALA A 27 -5.74 -33.09 6.71
C ALA A 27 -6.79 -32.89 7.83
N GLN A 28 -6.42 -32.33 8.98
CA GLN A 28 -7.36 -32.00 10.07
C GLN A 28 -7.95 -30.58 9.93
N VAL A 29 -7.15 -29.61 9.51
CA VAL A 29 -7.53 -28.18 9.54
C VAL A 29 -7.81 -27.60 8.15
N GLN A 30 -7.65 -28.39 7.09
CA GLN A 30 -7.98 -28.00 5.73
C GLN A 30 -9.46 -27.65 5.65
N ASP A 31 -9.76 -26.59 4.88
CA ASP A 31 -11.12 -26.05 4.73
C ASP A 31 -11.78 -25.56 6.03
N THR A 32 -11.03 -25.39 7.13
CA THR A 32 -11.53 -24.76 8.36
C THR A 32 -11.11 -23.29 8.46
N TYR A 33 -11.61 -22.62 9.49
CA TYR A 33 -11.21 -21.27 9.85
C TYR A 33 -9.71 -21.14 10.18
N PHE A 34 -8.98 -22.24 10.41
CA PHE A 34 -7.53 -22.20 10.66
C PHE A 34 -6.77 -21.70 9.43
N VAL A 35 -7.12 -22.21 8.24
CA VAL A 35 -6.53 -21.76 6.96
C VAL A 35 -6.89 -20.30 6.68
N VAL A 36 -8.11 -19.89 7.02
CA VAL A 36 -8.56 -18.50 6.89
C VAL A 36 -7.70 -17.59 7.78
N ALA A 37 -7.54 -17.96 9.05
CA ALA A 37 -6.75 -17.21 10.01
C ALA A 37 -5.28 -17.09 9.58
N HIS A 38 -4.65 -18.20 9.19
CA HIS A 38 -3.29 -18.22 8.65
C HIS A 38 -3.10 -17.22 7.51
N LEU A 39 -3.94 -17.31 6.47
CA LEU A 39 -3.85 -16.46 5.28
C LEU A 39 -3.98 -14.98 5.65
N HIS A 40 -4.87 -14.63 6.58
CA HIS A 40 -5.03 -13.25 7.02
C HIS A 40 -3.83 -12.76 7.85
N TYR A 41 -3.22 -13.58 8.70
CA TYR A 41 -1.99 -13.20 9.41
C TYR A 41 -0.83 -12.89 8.46
N VAL A 42 -0.64 -13.66 7.38
CA VAL A 42 0.45 -13.39 6.44
C VAL A 42 0.13 -12.28 5.45
N LEU A 43 -1.08 -12.26 4.88
CA LEU A 43 -1.45 -11.28 3.85
C LEU A 43 -1.90 -9.95 4.46
N PHE A 44 -2.85 -9.96 5.38
CA PHE A 44 -3.28 -8.72 6.03
C PHE A 44 -2.25 -8.27 7.07
N GLY A 45 -1.89 -9.16 8.01
CA GLY A 45 -0.91 -8.85 9.05
C GLY A 45 0.47 -8.48 8.49
N GLY A 46 0.87 -9.09 7.38
CA GLY A 46 2.09 -8.71 6.64
C GLY A 46 1.89 -7.48 5.74
N THR A 47 1.14 -7.64 4.66
CA THR A 47 1.05 -6.63 3.60
C THR A 47 0.33 -5.37 4.06
N VAL A 48 -0.80 -5.43 4.76
CA VAL A 48 -1.57 -4.23 5.13
C VAL A 48 -0.84 -3.40 6.18
N PHE A 49 -0.23 -4.03 7.19
CA PHE A 49 0.63 -3.29 8.14
C PHE A 49 1.85 -2.70 7.44
N GLY A 50 2.48 -3.42 6.51
CA GLY A 50 3.57 -2.91 5.69
C GLY A 50 3.15 -1.70 4.85
N LEU A 51 2.00 -1.77 4.18
CA LEU A 51 1.42 -0.69 3.40
C LEU A 51 1.18 0.56 4.25
N PHE A 52 0.59 0.41 5.44
CA PHE A 52 0.45 1.56 6.35
C PHE A 52 1.80 2.10 6.84
N GLY A 53 2.77 1.23 7.09
CA GLY A 53 4.15 1.65 7.35
C GLY A 53 4.69 2.55 6.23
N GLY A 54 4.52 2.13 4.98
CA GLY A 54 4.88 2.92 3.80
C GLY A 54 4.09 4.22 3.66
N ILE A 55 2.77 4.17 3.85
CA ILE A 55 1.91 5.37 3.79
C ILE A 55 2.39 6.39 4.82
N TYR A 56 2.55 6.01 6.10
CA TYR A 56 3.04 6.95 7.12
C TYR A 56 4.45 7.48 6.83
N HIS A 57 5.31 6.67 6.23
CA HIS A 57 6.67 7.06 5.88
C HIS A 57 6.71 8.04 4.70
N TRP A 58 6.01 7.77 3.60
CA TRP A 58 6.07 8.59 2.40
C TRP A 58 4.95 9.64 2.29
N PHE A 59 3.98 9.69 3.20
CA PHE A 59 2.95 10.72 3.20
C PHE A 59 3.50 12.15 3.14
N PRO A 60 4.55 12.52 3.92
CA PRO A 60 5.15 13.85 3.77
C PRO A 60 5.77 14.06 2.40
N LYS A 61 6.37 13.04 1.78
CA LYS A 61 6.92 13.13 0.43
C LYS A 61 5.83 13.40 -0.61
N PHE A 62 4.65 12.79 -0.49
CA PHE A 62 3.55 13.02 -1.43
C PHE A 62 2.80 14.34 -1.21
N THR A 63 2.73 14.83 0.03
CA THR A 63 1.84 15.93 0.42
C THR A 63 2.55 17.20 0.89
N GLY A 64 3.85 17.12 1.17
CA GLY A 64 4.64 18.17 1.81
C GLY A 64 4.28 18.44 3.28
N ARG A 65 3.49 17.56 3.92
CA ARG A 65 2.96 17.77 5.29
C ARG A 65 3.01 16.51 6.15
N PHE A 66 3.11 16.71 7.46
CA PHE A 66 3.05 15.62 8.43
C PHE A 66 1.62 15.15 8.73
N MET A 67 1.47 13.83 8.91
CA MET A 67 0.29 13.27 9.58
C MET A 67 0.34 13.52 11.09
N HIS A 68 -0.83 13.65 11.72
CA HIS A 68 -0.87 13.78 13.18
C HIS A 68 -0.43 12.46 13.85
N ASP A 69 0.68 12.51 14.60
CA ASP A 69 1.31 11.33 15.20
C ASP A 69 0.40 10.61 16.22
N GLY A 70 -0.26 11.36 17.12
CA GLY A 70 -1.21 10.79 18.08
C GLY A 70 -2.33 9.97 17.43
N TRP A 71 -2.97 10.50 16.37
CA TRP A 71 -4.00 9.78 15.61
C TRP A 71 -3.41 8.57 14.85
N GLY A 72 -2.16 8.67 14.37
CA GLY A 72 -1.44 7.55 13.77
C GLY A 72 -1.18 6.41 14.77
N LYS A 73 -0.83 6.72 16.01
CA LYS A 73 -0.67 5.75 17.11
C LYS A 73 -1.99 5.09 17.50
N VAL A 74 -3.08 5.87 17.57
CA VAL A 74 -4.43 5.34 17.83
C VAL A 74 -4.85 4.38 16.71
N HIS A 75 -4.68 4.79 15.45
CA HIS A 75 -4.94 3.93 14.30
C HIS A 75 -4.14 2.62 14.39
N TRP A 76 -2.83 2.70 14.63
CA TRP A 76 -1.98 1.52 14.80
C TRP A 76 -2.47 0.59 15.93
N LEU A 77 -2.79 1.14 17.10
CA LEU A 77 -3.20 0.36 18.27
C LEU A 77 -4.53 -0.36 18.02
N LEU A 78 -5.53 0.37 17.50
CA LEU A 78 -6.83 -0.20 17.16
C LEU A 78 -6.70 -1.27 16.07
N MET A 79 -5.86 -1.04 15.06
CA MET A 79 -5.57 -2.03 14.03
C MET A 79 -4.93 -3.28 14.63
N LEU A 80 -3.92 -3.13 15.49
CA LEU A 80 -3.21 -4.26 16.09
C LEU A 80 -4.13 -5.12 16.96
N ILE A 81 -4.90 -4.47 17.85
CA ILE A 81 -5.82 -5.15 18.76
C ILE A 81 -6.97 -5.76 17.95
N GLY A 82 -7.61 -4.99 17.07
CA GLY A 82 -8.70 -5.46 16.22
C GLY A 82 -8.29 -6.63 15.35
N PHE A 83 -7.08 -6.60 14.78
CA PHE A 83 -6.52 -7.69 13.98
C PHE A 83 -6.38 -8.99 14.76
N ASN A 84 -5.74 -8.96 15.93
CA ASN A 84 -5.58 -10.17 16.75
C ASN A 84 -6.93 -10.64 17.31
N LEU A 85 -7.80 -9.71 17.73
CA LEU A 85 -9.15 -10.05 18.19
C LEU A 85 -10.02 -10.63 17.06
N THR A 86 -9.74 -10.30 15.81
CA THR A 86 -10.41 -10.89 14.65
C THR A 86 -9.90 -12.30 14.37
N PHE A 87 -8.61 -12.45 14.13
CA PHE A 87 -8.07 -13.66 13.50
C PHE A 87 -7.45 -14.66 14.48
N LEU A 88 -7.06 -14.24 15.69
CA LEU A 88 -6.59 -15.19 16.69
C LEU A 88 -7.72 -16.15 17.14
N PRO A 89 -8.96 -15.68 17.41
CA PRO A 89 -10.11 -16.57 17.63
C PRO A 89 -10.38 -17.54 16.49
N GLN A 90 -10.10 -17.14 15.24
CA GLN A 90 -10.34 -18.00 14.08
C GLN A 90 -9.38 -19.19 14.01
N HIS A 91 -8.16 -19.08 14.56
CA HIS A 91 -7.30 -20.26 14.73
C HIS A 91 -7.97 -21.27 15.68
N MET A 92 -8.56 -20.81 16.79
CA MET A 92 -9.26 -21.69 17.72
C MET A 92 -10.50 -22.32 17.07
N LEU A 93 -11.33 -21.53 16.39
CA LEU A 93 -12.48 -22.04 15.64
C LEU A 93 -12.08 -23.09 14.59
N GLY A 94 -10.93 -22.89 13.94
CA GLY A 94 -10.42 -23.85 12.98
C GLY A 94 -9.96 -25.17 13.59
N ILE A 95 -9.39 -25.13 14.81
CA ILE A 95 -9.02 -26.32 15.60
C ILE A 95 -10.28 -27.04 16.10
N ASP A 96 -11.29 -26.28 16.52
CA ASP A 96 -12.60 -26.78 16.95
C ASP A 96 -13.47 -27.30 15.78
N GLY A 97 -12.95 -27.26 14.54
CA GLY A 97 -13.57 -27.86 13.37
C GLY A 97 -14.60 -26.98 12.66
N MET A 98 -14.64 -25.67 12.90
CA MET A 98 -15.54 -24.77 12.18
C MET A 98 -15.11 -24.66 10.69
N PRO A 99 -15.94 -25.13 9.73
CA PRO A 99 -15.62 -25.04 8.31
C PRO A 99 -15.69 -23.60 7.81
N ARG A 100 -14.87 -23.24 6.83
CA ARG A 100 -14.96 -21.94 6.15
C ARG A 100 -16.14 -21.91 5.18
N ARG A 101 -16.58 -20.71 4.77
CA ARG A 101 -17.65 -20.49 3.78
C ARG A 101 -19.04 -20.99 4.21
N VAL A 102 -19.31 -21.01 5.51
CA VAL A 102 -20.65 -21.20 6.06
C VAL A 102 -21.22 -19.87 6.52
N HIS A 103 -22.51 -19.64 6.29
CA HIS A 103 -23.19 -18.40 6.69
C HIS A 103 -23.82 -18.50 8.09
N THR A 104 -24.00 -19.71 8.62
CA THR A 104 -24.59 -20.00 9.92
C THR A 104 -24.05 -21.31 10.47
N TYR A 105 -24.20 -21.51 11.78
CA TYR A 105 -23.82 -22.71 12.52
C TYR A 105 -24.82 -22.92 13.66
N ALA A 106 -24.95 -24.15 14.15
CA ALA A 106 -25.87 -24.47 15.24
C ALA A 106 -25.33 -23.93 16.58
N ALA A 107 -26.22 -23.46 17.46
CA ALA A 107 -25.85 -22.79 18.72
C ALA A 107 -25.19 -23.73 19.75
N ASP A 108 -25.37 -25.05 19.62
CA ASP A 108 -24.79 -26.06 20.49
C ASP A 108 -23.35 -26.47 20.11
N MET A 109 -22.81 -25.92 19.01
CA MET A 109 -21.45 -26.21 18.53
C MET A 109 -20.34 -25.50 19.33
N GLY A 110 -20.69 -24.56 20.22
CA GLY A 110 -19.72 -23.83 21.04
C GLY A 110 -18.92 -22.73 20.32
N PHE A 111 -19.29 -22.39 19.09
CA PHE A 111 -18.57 -21.43 18.25
C PHE A 111 -18.91 -19.95 18.53
N ASP A 112 -19.94 -19.69 19.34
CA ASP A 112 -20.51 -18.35 19.54
C ASP A 112 -19.51 -17.34 20.09
N LEU A 113 -18.77 -17.71 21.14
CA LEU A 113 -17.84 -16.80 21.81
C LEU A 113 -16.71 -16.35 20.86
N TRP A 114 -16.09 -17.31 20.17
CA TRP A 114 -14.98 -17.03 19.25
C TRP A 114 -15.45 -16.22 18.04
N ASN A 115 -16.62 -16.52 17.48
CA ASN A 115 -17.19 -15.73 16.37
C ASN A 115 -17.59 -14.32 16.81
N MET A 116 -18.14 -14.16 18.02
CA MET A 116 -18.46 -12.85 18.58
C MET A 116 -17.20 -11.99 18.74
N MET A 117 -16.13 -12.55 19.33
CA MET A 117 -14.85 -11.85 19.44
C MET A 117 -14.28 -11.49 18.05
N SER A 118 -14.31 -12.45 17.11
CA SER A 118 -13.87 -12.21 15.73
C SER A 118 -14.63 -11.04 15.10
N THR A 119 -15.94 -10.97 15.32
CA THR A 119 -16.81 -9.92 14.78
C THR A 119 -16.48 -8.56 15.38
N VAL A 120 -16.36 -8.47 16.70
CA VAL A 120 -15.97 -7.24 17.40
C VAL A 120 -14.60 -6.74 16.93
N GLY A 121 -13.63 -7.64 16.77
CA GLY A 121 -12.32 -7.33 16.20
C GLY A 121 -12.44 -6.73 14.79
N SER A 122 -13.28 -7.30 13.93
CA SER A 122 -13.42 -6.83 12.55
C SER A 122 -14.03 -5.42 12.46
N LEU A 123 -15.00 -5.11 13.34
CA LEU A 123 -15.56 -3.77 13.46
C LEU A 123 -14.52 -2.77 13.99
N MET A 124 -13.67 -3.19 14.92
CA MET A 124 -12.56 -2.37 15.42
C MET A 124 -11.53 -2.05 14.32
N ILE A 125 -11.24 -3.00 13.42
CA ILE A 125 -10.44 -2.75 12.22
C ILE A 125 -11.14 -1.71 11.32
N GLY A 126 -12.42 -1.88 11.03
CA GLY A 126 -13.17 -0.91 10.22
C GLY A 126 -13.12 0.52 10.81
N PHE A 127 -13.23 0.63 12.13
CA PHE A 127 -13.10 1.91 12.83
C PHE A 127 -11.66 2.48 12.77
N SER A 128 -10.64 1.64 12.83
CA SER A 128 -9.24 2.08 12.71
C SER A 128 -8.95 2.71 11.33
N PHE A 129 -9.52 2.15 10.26
CA PHE A 129 -9.45 2.73 8.91
C PHE A 129 -10.14 4.10 8.85
N LEU A 130 -11.27 4.29 9.54
CA LEU A 130 -11.93 5.59 9.61
C LEU A 130 -11.04 6.64 10.28
N ILE A 131 -10.37 6.29 11.40
CA ILE A 131 -9.40 7.17 12.07
C ILE A 131 -8.26 7.54 11.13
N PHE A 132 -7.74 6.58 10.36
CA PHE A 132 -6.72 6.83 9.33
C PHE A 132 -7.19 7.81 8.26
N ILE A 133 -8.37 7.59 7.66
CA ILE A 133 -8.91 8.44 6.60
C ILE A 133 -9.08 9.87 7.10
N ILE A 134 -9.64 10.05 8.31
CA ILE A 134 -9.82 11.36 8.92
C ILE A 134 -8.47 12.04 9.14
N ASN A 135 -7.48 11.31 9.66
CA ASN A 135 -6.13 11.84 9.88
C ASN A 135 -5.49 12.29 8.55
N ALA A 136 -5.50 11.44 7.53
CA ALA A 136 -4.94 11.73 6.21
C ALA A 136 -5.59 12.96 5.57
N LEU A 137 -6.93 13.01 5.50
CA LEU A 137 -7.67 14.14 4.91
C LEU A 137 -7.43 15.45 5.67
N ARG A 138 -7.37 15.40 7.00
CA ARG A 138 -7.06 16.58 7.82
C ARG A 138 -5.64 17.06 7.57
N SER A 139 -4.67 16.15 7.55
CA SER A 139 -3.25 16.47 7.44
C SER A 139 -2.83 17.00 6.07
N ILE A 140 -3.49 16.58 4.99
CA ILE A 140 -3.25 17.16 3.65
C ILE A 140 -3.49 18.68 3.66
N ARG A 141 -4.47 19.17 4.44
CA ARG A 141 -4.83 20.59 4.48
C ARG A 141 -4.21 21.37 5.64
N HIS A 142 -4.08 20.73 6.80
CA HIS A 142 -3.74 21.40 8.06
C HIS A 142 -2.51 20.81 8.77
N GLY A 143 -1.83 19.82 8.19
CA GLY A 143 -0.61 19.24 8.76
C GLY A 143 0.56 20.22 8.72
N GLU A 144 1.52 20.10 9.63
CA GLU A 144 2.72 20.93 9.61
C GLU A 144 3.57 20.66 8.36
N PRO A 145 4.17 21.68 7.72
CA PRO A 145 5.07 21.49 6.59
C PRO A 145 6.24 20.58 6.94
N SER A 146 6.58 19.63 6.06
CA SER A 146 7.56 18.59 6.38
C SER A 146 9.01 18.87 5.96
N GLY A 147 9.21 19.83 5.05
CA GLY A 147 10.49 19.97 4.35
C GLY A 147 10.78 18.80 3.38
N SER A 148 11.97 18.81 2.79
CA SER A 148 12.46 17.78 1.85
C SER A 148 12.74 16.44 2.55
N ASP A 149 13.29 16.49 3.77
CA ASP A 149 13.75 15.33 4.53
C ASP A 149 13.22 15.30 5.97
N PRO A 150 11.97 14.83 6.17
CA PRO A 150 11.35 14.73 7.49
C PRO A 150 11.95 13.67 8.42
N TRP A 151 12.70 12.70 7.90
CA TRP A 151 13.09 11.49 8.65
C TRP A 151 14.60 11.30 8.76
N ASP A 152 15.39 12.27 8.30
CA ASP A 152 16.83 12.08 8.09
C ASP A 152 17.13 10.83 7.24
N GLY A 153 16.45 10.72 6.09
CA GLY A 153 16.54 9.56 5.21
C GLY A 153 17.90 9.43 4.51
N GLY A 154 18.31 8.19 4.23
CA GLY A 154 19.59 7.88 3.58
C GLY A 154 19.52 7.73 2.05
N THR A 155 18.33 7.70 1.48
CA THR A 155 18.05 7.42 0.06
C THR A 155 17.69 8.69 -0.74
N LEU A 156 17.78 8.63 -2.07
CA LEU A 156 17.70 9.80 -2.96
C LEU A 156 16.39 10.56 -2.90
N GLU A 157 15.27 9.90 -2.60
CA GLU A 157 13.97 10.56 -2.54
C GLU A 157 13.93 11.67 -1.47
N TRP A 158 14.83 11.63 -0.49
CA TRP A 158 14.94 12.62 0.58
C TRP A 158 15.88 13.79 0.24
N THR A 159 16.52 13.80 -0.93
CA THR A 159 17.38 14.90 -1.38
C THR A 159 16.66 15.95 -2.21
N ILE A 160 15.39 15.71 -2.57
CA ILE A 160 14.54 16.62 -3.35
C ILE A 160 13.37 17.16 -2.51
N PRO A 161 12.73 18.27 -2.92
CA PRO A 161 11.57 18.83 -2.23
C PRO A 161 10.43 17.84 -1.99
N SER A 162 9.51 18.23 -1.09
CA SER A 162 8.27 17.50 -0.80
C SER A 162 7.08 18.45 -0.95
N PRO A 163 6.17 18.25 -1.92
CA PRO A 163 6.21 17.22 -2.96
C PRO A 163 7.35 17.41 -3.99
N PRO A 164 7.78 16.33 -4.67
CA PRO A 164 8.76 16.42 -5.74
C PRO A 164 8.32 17.35 -6.88
N PRO A 165 9.25 18.07 -7.52
CA PRO A 165 8.96 18.74 -8.79
C PRO A 165 8.65 17.70 -9.88
N VAL A 166 7.98 18.11 -10.96
CA VAL A 166 7.51 17.20 -12.01
C VAL A 166 8.65 16.40 -12.66
N TYR A 167 9.84 17.00 -12.75
CA TYR A 167 11.06 16.39 -13.27
C TYR A 167 11.87 15.57 -12.25
N ASN A 168 11.44 15.53 -10.98
CA ASN A 168 12.16 14.95 -9.84
C ASN A 168 13.54 15.59 -9.58
N PHE A 169 14.57 15.20 -10.33
CA PHE A 169 15.95 15.66 -10.18
C PHE A 169 16.33 16.54 -11.37
N ALA A 170 16.87 17.74 -11.11
CA ALA A 170 17.32 18.64 -12.16
C ALA A 170 18.61 18.14 -12.84
N GLU A 171 19.47 17.47 -12.07
CA GLU A 171 20.68 16.81 -12.54
C GLU A 171 20.64 15.33 -12.13
N ILE A 172 21.19 14.46 -12.96
CA ILE A 172 21.18 13.01 -12.70
C ILE A 172 22.13 12.70 -11.52
N PRO A 173 21.64 12.11 -10.41
CA PRO A 173 22.46 11.74 -9.27
C PRO A 173 23.52 10.69 -9.64
N VAL A 174 24.77 10.94 -9.22
CA VAL A 174 25.83 9.92 -9.17
C VAL A 174 25.71 9.16 -7.85
N VAL A 175 25.56 7.84 -7.91
CA VAL A 175 25.33 6.98 -6.73
C VAL A 175 26.55 6.10 -6.49
N ASP A 176 27.31 6.42 -5.44
CA ASP A 176 28.52 5.68 -5.06
C ASP A 176 28.30 4.69 -3.91
N SER A 177 27.11 4.70 -3.28
CA SER A 177 26.80 3.86 -2.11
C SER A 177 25.32 3.50 -2.03
N ARG A 178 24.98 2.64 -1.06
CA ARG A 178 23.59 2.29 -0.73
C ARG A 178 22.80 3.46 -0.13
N TYR A 179 23.46 4.43 0.49
CA TYR A 179 22.83 5.53 1.22
C TYR A 179 23.40 6.90 0.79
N PRO A 180 23.19 7.29 -0.47
CA PRO A 180 23.80 8.49 -1.05
C PRO A 180 23.41 9.78 -0.30
N ALA A 181 22.18 9.88 0.23
CA ALA A 181 21.75 11.09 0.93
C ALA A 181 22.50 11.28 2.27
N TRP A 182 22.85 10.19 2.96
CA TRP A 182 23.65 10.28 4.19
C TRP A 182 25.11 10.61 3.91
N ASP A 183 25.67 10.10 2.82
CA ASP A 183 27.05 10.41 2.45
C ASP A 183 27.20 11.91 2.17
N ILE A 184 26.27 12.47 1.39
CA ILE A 184 26.17 13.92 1.12
C ILE A 184 26.11 14.72 2.43
N LYS A 185 25.22 14.36 3.36
CA LYS A 185 25.08 15.06 4.65
C LYS A 185 26.34 14.99 5.53
N ARG A 186 27.15 13.95 5.36
CA ARG A 186 28.41 13.74 6.10
C ARG A 186 29.61 14.41 5.42
N GLY A 187 29.40 15.12 4.31
CA GLY A 187 30.47 15.77 3.55
C GLY A 187 31.26 14.83 2.66
N GLY A 188 30.74 13.63 2.38
CA GLY A 188 31.25 12.68 1.38
C GLY A 188 30.33 12.60 0.16
N GLY A 189 30.72 11.78 -0.83
CA GLY A 189 29.97 11.57 -2.07
C GLY A 189 30.25 12.63 -3.14
N HIS A 190 30.12 12.26 -4.41
CA HIS A 190 30.27 13.20 -5.52
C HIS A 190 28.99 14.03 -5.66
N THR A 191 29.14 15.36 -5.61
CA THR A 191 28.06 16.33 -5.74
C THR A 191 27.55 16.39 -7.18
N GLY A 192 26.48 15.64 -7.47
CA GLY A 192 25.66 15.85 -8.68
C GLY A 192 24.15 15.91 -8.38
N ALA A 193 23.73 15.73 -7.12
CA ALA A 193 22.32 15.72 -6.74
C ALA A 193 22.04 16.31 -5.36
N VAL A 194 22.87 17.27 -4.96
CA VAL A 194 22.49 18.16 -3.87
C VAL A 194 21.63 19.25 -4.51
N ALA A 195 20.33 18.97 -4.64
CA ALA A 195 19.37 20.06 -4.64
C ALA A 195 19.33 20.60 -3.20
N THR A 196 20.36 21.36 -2.80
CA THR A 196 20.02 22.61 -2.14
C THR A 196 19.01 23.23 -3.09
N ALA A 197 17.74 23.33 -2.67
CA ALA A 197 16.77 24.11 -3.41
C ALA A 197 17.52 25.35 -3.86
N PRO A 198 17.73 25.57 -5.18
CA PRO A 198 18.58 26.66 -5.60
C PRO A 198 18.07 27.87 -4.84
N GLU A 199 18.93 28.50 -4.02
CA GLU A 199 18.75 29.93 -3.81
C GLU A 199 18.54 30.46 -5.22
N ALA A 200 17.42 31.14 -5.43
CA ALA A 200 16.96 31.53 -6.75
C ALA A 200 18.01 32.44 -7.40
N ASP A 201 19.06 31.85 -7.95
CA ASP A 201 20.01 32.44 -8.84
C ASP A 201 19.21 32.60 -10.13
N ALA A 202 18.65 33.79 -10.27
CA ALA A 202 17.74 34.22 -11.33
C ALA A 202 18.39 34.23 -12.74
N GLU A 203 19.50 33.52 -12.95
CA GLU A 203 20.32 33.57 -14.16
C GLU A 203 20.86 32.20 -14.64
N ALA A 204 20.52 31.07 -14.01
CA ALA A 204 20.81 29.77 -14.61
C ALA A 204 19.75 29.45 -15.68
N ASP A 205 20.18 29.32 -16.94
CA ASP A 205 19.33 28.79 -18.03
C ASP A 205 18.58 27.57 -17.51
N GLU A 206 17.23 27.57 -17.61
CA GLU A 206 16.44 26.42 -17.21
C GLU A 206 16.99 25.19 -17.95
N PRO A 207 17.44 24.15 -17.23
CA PRO A 207 17.97 22.97 -17.89
C PRO A 207 16.90 22.42 -18.83
N ASP A 208 17.27 22.16 -20.08
CA ASP A 208 16.38 21.57 -21.11
C ASP A 208 16.07 20.11 -20.73
N ILE A 209 15.19 19.95 -19.73
CA ILE A 209 14.75 18.66 -19.23
C ILE A 209 13.57 18.23 -20.09
N HIS A 210 13.81 17.20 -20.89
CA HIS A 210 12.77 16.56 -21.68
C HIS A 210 11.70 15.93 -20.76
N MET A 211 10.45 16.37 -20.90
CA MET A 211 9.31 15.84 -20.15
C MET A 211 8.32 15.19 -21.10
N PRO A 212 7.84 13.96 -20.82
CA PRO A 212 6.86 13.31 -21.67
C PRO A 212 5.52 14.07 -21.64
N ASN A 213 4.91 14.23 -22.81
CA ASN A 213 3.58 14.83 -22.93
C ASN A 213 2.48 13.94 -22.32
N PRO A 214 1.42 14.53 -21.74
CA PRO A 214 0.26 13.77 -21.27
C PRO A 214 -0.51 13.18 -22.46
N SER A 215 -0.85 11.89 -22.37
CA SER A 215 -1.64 11.16 -23.39
C SER A 215 -2.95 10.64 -22.81
N TYR A 216 -4.04 10.78 -23.56
CA TYR A 216 -5.36 10.25 -23.19
C TYR A 216 -5.58 8.81 -23.70
N TRP A 217 -4.75 8.34 -24.64
CA TRP A 217 -4.92 7.02 -25.26
C TRP A 217 -4.88 5.84 -24.29
N PRO A 218 -4.02 5.82 -23.24
CA PRO A 218 -4.04 4.73 -22.26
C PRO A 218 -5.39 4.55 -21.57
N ILE A 219 -6.09 5.66 -21.26
CA ILE A 219 -7.41 5.62 -20.60
C ILE A 219 -8.47 5.08 -21.57
N VAL A 220 -8.45 5.52 -22.83
CA VAL A 220 -9.38 5.03 -23.86
C VAL A 220 -9.15 3.54 -24.12
N MET A 221 -7.88 3.12 -24.19
CA MET A 221 -7.50 1.72 -24.35
C MET A 221 -8.01 0.86 -23.19
N ALA A 222 -7.79 1.31 -21.95
CA ALA A 222 -8.30 0.62 -20.77
C ALA A 222 -9.83 0.51 -20.78
N ALA A 223 -10.55 1.58 -21.17
CA ALA A 223 -12.00 1.55 -21.32
C ALA A 223 -12.47 0.54 -22.38
N GLY A 224 -11.76 0.46 -23.52
CA GLY A 224 -12.02 -0.54 -24.56
C GLY A 224 -11.82 -1.98 -24.06
N MET A 225 -10.75 -2.24 -23.31
CA MET A 225 -10.50 -3.55 -22.69
C MET A 225 -11.58 -3.94 -21.68
N VAL A 226 -11.99 -3.01 -20.81
CA VAL A 226 -13.07 -3.23 -19.83
C VAL A 226 -14.37 -3.56 -20.55
N LEU A 227 -14.71 -2.79 -21.58
CA LEU A 227 -15.93 -3.02 -22.36
C LEU A 227 -15.90 -4.39 -23.07
N ALA A 228 -14.76 -4.78 -23.63
CA ALA A 228 -14.59 -6.08 -24.24
C ALA A 228 -14.76 -7.22 -23.21
N ALA A 229 -14.19 -7.07 -22.01
CA ALA A 229 -14.38 -8.01 -20.91
C ALA A 229 -15.84 -8.10 -20.45
N CYS A 230 -16.55 -6.97 -20.37
CA CYS A 230 -18.00 -6.95 -20.10
C CYS A 230 -18.78 -7.73 -21.17
N GLY A 231 -18.32 -7.73 -22.42
CA GLY A 231 -18.96 -8.48 -23.50
C GLY A 231 -18.89 -10.00 -23.35
N LEU A 232 -17.89 -10.53 -22.63
CA LEU A 232 -17.81 -11.95 -22.29
C LEU A 232 -18.88 -12.38 -21.27
N ILE A 233 -19.36 -11.43 -20.45
CA ILE A 233 -20.31 -11.68 -19.37
C ILE A 233 -21.75 -11.39 -19.79
N PHE A 234 -21.97 -10.24 -20.44
CA PHE A 234 -23.32 -9.72 -20.66
C PHE A 234 -23.80 -9.90 -22.09
N HIS A 235 -23.00 -9.51 -23.08
CA HIS A 235 -23.42 -9.55 -24.48
C HIS A 235 -22.23 -9.42 -25.45
N GLN A 236 -22.15 -10.32 -26.44
CA GLN A 236 -21.04 -10.39 -27.39
C GLN A 236 -20.81 -9.11 -28.20
N ALA A 237 -21.85 -8.29 -28.41
CA ALA A 237 -21.70 -7.00 -29.10
C ALA A 237 -20.71 -6.04 -28.40
N PHE A 238 -20.57 -6.11 -27.06
CA PHE A 238 -19.60 -5.27 -26.35
C PHE A 238 -18.15 -5.72 -26.58
N ILE A 239 -17.92 -6.99 -26.97
CA ILE A 239 -16.60 -7.46 -27.37
C ILE A 239 -16.16 -6.72 -28.63
N LEU A 240 -17.04 -6.64 -29.63
CA LEU A 240 -16.76 -5.92 -30.88
C LEU A 240 -16.55 -4.43 -30.62
N LEU A 241 -17.42 -3.80 -29.83
CA LEU A 241 -17.30 -2.38 -29.50
C LEU A 241 -16.01 -2.07 -28.70
N GLY A 242 -15.67 -2.91 -27.72
CA GLY A 242 -14.45 -2.80 -26.93
C GLY A 242 -13.19 -3.03 -27.77
N ALA A 243 -13.21 -4.02 -28.66
CA ALA A 243 -12.10 -4.30 -29.58
C ALA A 243 -11.88 -3.15 -30.58
N VAL A 244 -12.95 -2.53 -31.08
CA VAL A 244 -12.86 -1.33 -31.95
C VAL A 244 -12.26 -0.16 -31.17
N LEU A 245 -12.74 0.12 -29.95
CA LEU A 245 -12.17 1.17 -29.10
C LEU A 245 -10.69 0.93 -28.80
N PHE A 246 -10.33 -0.31 -28.46
CA PHE A 246 -8.94 -0.70 -28.23
C PHE A 246 -8.09 -0.47 -29.48
N ALA A 247 -8.53 -0.94 -30.65
CA ALA A 247 -7.80 -0.76 -31.90
C ALA A 247 -7.60 0.71 -32.27
N ILE A 248 -8.66 1.53 -32.15
CA ILE A 248 -8.58 2.99 -32.37
C ILE A 248 -7.58 3.60 -31.41
N SER A 249 -7.64 3.25 -30.12
CA SER A 249 -6.73 3.81 -29.12
C SER A 249 -5.28 3.41 -29.32
N LEU A 250 -5.02 2.18 -29.75
CA LEU A 250 -3.68 1.68 -30.02
C LEU A 250 -3.07 2.39 -31.23
N LEU A 251 -3.84 2.52 -32.32
CA LEU A 251 -3.39 3.24 -33.51
C LEU A 251 -3.15 4.72 -33.20
N GLY A 252 -4.08 5.35 -32.49
CA GLY A 252 -3.94 6.75 -32.07
C GLY A 252 -2.73 6.99 -31.16
N TRP A 253 -2.41 6.03 -30.29
CA TRP A 253 -1.25 6.12 -29.42
C TRP A 253 0.07 5.93 -30.17
N ILE A 254 0.12 5.02 -31.15
CA ILE A 254 1.30 4.80 -32.00
C ILE A 254 1.63 6.03 -32.84
N GLU A 255 0.60 6.73 -33.32
CA GLU A 255 0.74 7.94 -34.13
C GLU A 255 0.95 9.20 -33.30
N GLU A 256 0.90 9.11 -31.97
CA GLU A 256 1.10 10.26 -31.09
C GLU A 256 2.56 10.76 -31.22
N PRO A 257 2.78 12.04 -31.57
CA PRO A 257 4.12 12.56 -31.72
C PRO A 257 4.85 12.47 -30.37
N ALA A 258 6.05 11.90 -30.38
CA ALA A 258 6.98 12.06 -29.27
C ALA A 258 7.37 13.54 -29.21
N GLY A 259 6.73 14.29 -28.31
CA GLY A 259 7.22 15.61 -27.92
C GLY A 259 8.51 15.50 -27.16
#